data_AF-A0A0B5QFM8-F1
#
_entry.id   AF-A0A0B5QFM8-F1
#
_cell.length_a   1.000
_cell.length_b   1.000
_cell.length_c   1.000
_cell.angle_alpha   90.00
_cell.angle_beta   90.00
_cell.angle_gamma   90.00
#
_symmetry.space_group_name_H-M   'P 1'
#
loop_
_entity.id
_entity.type
_entity.pdbx_description
1 polymer ?
#
loop_
_entity_poly.entity_id
_entity_poly.type
_entity_poly.pdbx_seq_one_letter_code
_entity_poly.pdbx_strand_id
1 'polypeptide(L)'
;MEILNFRLRKLSCIVLMILVGSILSACSQVGKVIVDTEPKEDRQKDYIEEVTTQTVTNEKSVDLAPLYDQVRNLKGQEALDFFESLKSKGLSDSDILEFFINLPLSDANKEITDIYKNEKFETYMSTYPTGKPYGDYKWTNGDGTKIKGAFSDLDLKLPFSNYVALKSGPVGDFNKKYRIGVAIHGFDQPWNVSLADAAQWEAERHPNVEVDVKDAQWDNDRMADIIDSFVLQKVDGILTWPMVESETTIAPVKRAIEAGIPVVSVDRMTGLEETTSRVTGNFPANGAQCGMYLIWKLAKEGSLNANVVLLRKPSGSTADANRTGHFLKVLSYFPDIHILKSYHDEDNTAEALANIQLALNEYPSIDVVFGTGDHEAIAAYDASKNANRLNSRKDAKKMMFLSIDDSKKAITSVKDGLFEVNTPYTPLISDIGMRTLLNIITKNGSMPHDIITPNIPMVTKDGDTIFGLKTQTPDQWYEYTFGAPIK
;
A
#
# COMPACT_ATOMS: atom_id res chain seq x y z
N MET A 1 34.48 5.14 69.64
CA MET A 1 33.79 5.17 70.94
C MET A 1 32.37 4.71 70.70
N GLU A 2 32.18 3.41 70.52
CA GLU A 2 32.04 2.43 71.61
C GLU A 2 30.72 2.63 72.35
N ILE A 3 29.73 1.79 72.02
CA ILE A 3 29.41 0.53 72.74
C ILE A 3 28.53 0.82 73.95
N LEU A 4 27.26 0.45 73.84
CA LEU A 4 26.55 -0.46 74.76
C LEU A 4 25.12 -0.59 74.17
N ASN A 5 24.77 -1.74 73.57
CA ASN A 5 24.19 -2.91 74.26
C ASN A 5 22.68 -2.76 74.46
N PHE A 6 21.81 -3.77 74.35
CA PHE A 6 21.90 -5.21 74.12
C PHE A 6 20.44 -5.69 74.06
N ARG A 7 20.17 -6.86 73.45
CA ARG A 7 18.87 -7.57 73.35
C ARG A 7 17.95 -6.99 72.25
N LEU A 8 17.76 -7.62 71.09
CA LEU A 8 17.35 -9.01 70.88
C LEU A 8 18.00 -9.61 69.62
N ARG A 9 19.06 -10.39 69.81
CA ARG A 9 19.36 -11.56 68.95
C ARG A 9 18.76 -12.77 69.66
N LYS A 10 17.64 -13.28 69.15
CA LYS A 10 17.10 -14.65 69.29
C LYS A 10 15.62 -14.59 68.89
N LEU A 11 15.37 -14.80 67.61
CA LEU A 11 14.11 -15.10 66.89
C LEU A 11 14.36 -14.56 65.47
N SER A 12 14.54 -15.31 64.39
CA SER A 12 14.38 -16.74 64.16
C SER A 12 15.20 -17.11 62.92
N CYS A 13 16.26 -17.90 63.09
CA CYS A 13 16.82 -18.76 62.04
C CYS A 13 15.92 -19.99 61.81
N ILE A 14 14.60 -19.81 61.84
CA ILE A 14 13.59 -20.85 61.72
C ILE A 14 12.41 -20.27 60.93
N VAL A 15 12.65 -19.80 59.70
CA VAL A 15 11.63 -19.71 58.61
C VAL A 15 12.32 -19.86 57.25
N LEU A 16 13.41 -20.65 57.21
CA LEU A 16 14.09 -21.04 55.97
C LEU A 16 14.42 -22.53 56.03
N MET A 17 13.39 -23.34 56.31
CA MET A 17 13.32 -24.80 56.23
C MET A 17 11.88 -25.15 56.65
N ILE A 18 11.20 -26.03 55.91
CA ILE A 18 9.74 -26.30 55.93
C ILE A 18 8.94 -25.44 54.93
N LEU A 19 9.21 -25.66 53.65
CA LEU A 19 8.16 -26.02 52.67
C LEU A 19 8.82 -26.77 51.49
N VAL A 20 9.49 -27.87 51.86
CA VAL A 20 9.84 -28.98 50.98
C VAL A 20 8.93 -30.12 51.43
N GLY A 21 7.92 -30.48 50.63
CA GLY A 21 7.06 -31.61 50.97
C GLY A 21 5.64 -31.61 50.40
N SER A 22 5.50 -31.43 49.08
CA SER A 22 4.33 -31.80 48.24
C SER A 22 4.51 -31.06 46.90
N ILE A 23 4.83 -31.65 45.75
CA ILE A 23 4.31 -32.86 45.12
C ILE A 23 5.42 -33.43 44.23
N LEU A 24 5.90 -34.63 44.56
CA LEU A 24 6.73 -35.48 43.72
C LEU A 24 5.99 -36.82 43.65
N SER A 25 5.14 -36.96 42.64
CA SER A 25 4.57 -38.23 42.19
C SER A 25 4.09 -38.05 40.75
N ALA A 26 5.03 -38.16 39.81
CA ALA A 26 4.86 -38.76 38.48
C ALA A 26 6.07 -38.39 37.61
N CYS A 27 7.22 -38.97 37.92
CA CYS A 27 8.27 -39.19 36.93
C CYS A 27 7.97 -40.54 36.27
N SER A 28 7.60 -40.54 34.99
CA SER A 28 8.05 -41.52 33.96
C SER A 28 7.05 -41.55 32.80
N GLN A 29 7.30 -40.76 31.76
CA GLN A 29 7.07 -41.11 30.35
C GLN A 29 7.58 -39.95 29.48
N VAL A 30 8.90 -39.83 29.39
CA VAL A 30 9.51 -39.11 28.27
C VAL A 30 9.56 -40.11 27.11
N GLY A 31 8.48 -40.14 26.33
CA GLY A 31 8.48 -40.79 25.03
C GLY A 31 9.33 -39.96 24.08
N LYS A 32 10.37 -40.57 23.51
CA LYS A 32 11.05 -40.07 22.31
C LYS A 32 9.99 -39.80 21.24
N VAL A 33 9.77 -38.55 20.87
CA VAL A 33 9.10 -38.24 19.60
C VAL A 33 10.15 -38.43 18.52
N ILE A 34 10.20 -39.66 18.00
CA ILE A 34 10.79 -39.94 16.70
C ILE A 34 9.82 -39.30 15.69
N VAL A 35 10.26 -38.26 15.00
CA VAL A 35 9.53 -37.72 13.85
C VAL A 35 9.76 -38.73 12.73
N ASP A 36 8.78 -39.63 12.56
CA ASP A 36 8.74 -40.53 11.41
C ASP A 36 8.51 -39.68 10.16
N THR A 37 9.51 -39.68 9.30
CA THR A 37 9.46 -39.15 7.95
C THR A 37 8.79 -40.20 7.06
N GLU A 38 7.49 -40.06 6.83
CA GLU A 38 6.84 -40.64 5.66
C GLU A 38 5.98 -39.58 4.94
N PRO A 39 5.94 -39.60 3.59
CA PRO A 39 5.40 -38.52 2.80
C PRO A 39 3.87 -38.55 2.82
N LYS A 40 3.25 -37.40 3.10
CA LYS A 40 1.83 -37.19 2.77
C LYS A 40 1.71 -36.99 1.26
N GLU A 41 1.57 -38.09 0.54
CA GLU A 41 0.91 -38.10 -0.76
C GLU A 41 -0.56 -37.67 -0.63
N ASP A 42 -1.04 -37.07 -1.71
CA ASP A 42 -2.43 -36.66 -1.98
C ASP A 42 -2.87 -35.26 -1.48
N ARG A 43 -2.27 -34.24 -2.09
CA ARG A 43 -2.94 -32.96 -2.40
C ARG A 43 -2.66 -32.58 -3.86
N GLN A 44 -3.19 -33.37 -4.79
CA GLN A 44 -3.17 -33.00 -6.20
C GLN A 44 -4.44 -33.50 -6.88
N LYS A 45 -5.54 -32.76 -6.72
CA LYS A 45 -6.68 -32.81 -7.65
C LYS A 45 -7.40 -31.47 -7.66
N ASP A 46 -7.69 -31.05 -8.88
CA ASP A 46 -8.63 -30.01 -9.33
C ASP A 46 -8.15 -28.55 -9.31
N TYR A 47 -7.33 -28.20 -10.30
CA TYR A 47 -7.30 -26.84 -10.87
C TYR A 47 -6.93 -26.88 -12.36
N ILE A 48 -7.92 -27.10 -13.22
CA ILE A 48 -7.95 -26.53 -14.58
C ILE A 48 -9.43 -26.25 -14.89
N GLU A 49 -9.89 -25.03 -14.67
CA GLU A 49 -11.02 -24.51 -15.45
C GLU A 49 -10.45 -23.84 -16.70
N GLU A 50 -11.03 -24.20 -17.85
CA GLU A 50 -10.71 -23.65 -19.16
C GLU A 50 -10.92 -22.14 -19.15
N VAL A 51 -9.84 -21.40 -19.38
CA VAL A 51 -9.89 -19.96 -19.67
C VAL A 51 -10.68 -19.77 -20.96
N THR A 52 -11.94 -19.39 -20.83
CA THR A 52 -12.79 -19.04 -21.96
C THR A 52 -12.31 -17.70 -22.50
N THR A 53 -11.67 -17.69 -23.66
CA THR A 53 -11.28 -16.47 -24.35
C THR A 53 -12.53 -15.73 -24.83
N GLN A 54 -12.94 -14.69 -24.10
CA GLN A 54 -13.92 -13.73 -24.62
C GLN A 54 -13.26 -12.86 -25.69
N THR A 55 -13.89 -12.81 -26.86
CA THR A 55 -13.53 -11.95 -27.99
C THR A 55 -13.71 -10.48 -27.62
N VAL A 56 -12.63 -9.71 -27.72
CA VAL A 56 -12.56 -8.28 -27.38
C VAL A 56 -13.07 -7.43 -28.55
N THR A 57 -14.02 -6.53 -28.27
CA THR A 57 -14.25 -5.34 -29.09
C THR A 57 -13.12 -4.34 -28.81
N ASN A 58 -12.33 -3.99 -29.84
CA ASN A 58 -11.31 -2.94 -29.76
C ASN A 58 -11.96 -1.57 -29.45
N GLU A 59 -11.96 -1.15 -28.19
CA GLU A 59 -12.23 0.23 -27.83
C GLU A 59 -11.10 1.11 -28.38
N LYS A 60 -11.43 2.03 -29.29
CA LYS A 60 -10.49 3.04 -29.78
C LYS A 60 -10.12 3.96 -28.61
N SER A 61 -8.84 4.06 -28.27
CA SER A 61 -8.35 5.05 -27.32
C SER A 61 -8.63 6.47 -27.82
N VAL A 62 -9.27 7.29 -27.00
CA VAL A 62 -9.50 8.71 -27.29
C VAL A 62 -8.18 9.47 -27.17
N ASP A 63 -7.88 10.37 -28.10
CA ASP A 63 -6.75 11.29 -27.96
C ASP A 63 -7.09 12.37 -26.91
N LEU A 64 -6.41 12.31 -25.75
CA LEU A 64 -6.65 13.21 -24.62
C LEU A 64 -5.89 14.54 -24.75
N ALA A 65 -4.88 14.65 -25.63
CA ALA A 65 -4.04 15.83 -25.72
C ALA A 65 -4.83 17.14 -25.95
N PRO A 66 -5.84 17.18 -26.85
CA PRO A 66 -6.66 18.38 -27.04
C PRO A 66 -7.46 18.80 -25.81
N LEU A 67 -7.78 17.87 -24.91
CA LEU A 67 -8.52 18.16 -23.68
C LEU A 67 -7.64 18.85 -22.64
N TYR A 68 -6.35 18.51 -22.58
CA TYR A 68 -5.41 19.18 -21.68
C TYR A 68 -5.20 20.65 -22.07
N ASP A 69 -5.20 20.95 -23.37
CA ASP A 69 -5.13 22.34 -23.85
C ASP A 69 -6.40 23.13 -23.55
N GLN A 70 -7.57 22.49 -23.64
CA GLN A 70 -8.85 23.13 -23.28
C GLN A 70 -8.94 23.44 -21.80
N VAL A 71 -8.52 22.50 -20.93
CA VAL A 71 -8.69 22.65 -19.48
C VAL A 71 -7.67 23.59 -18.86
N ARG A 72 -6.47 23.73 -19.43
CA ARG A 72 -5.30 24.41 -18.80
C ARG A 72 -5.59 25.78 -18.18
N ASN A 73 -6.47 26.57 -18.79
CA ASN A 73 -6.79 27.93 -18.35
C ASN A 73 -8.13 28.06 -17.60
N LEU A 74 -8.86 26.95 -17.41
CA LEU A 74 -10.14 26.95 -16.69
C LEU A 74 -9.91 27.03 -15.19
N LYS A 75 -10.91 27.55 -14.47
CA LYS A 75 -10.86 27.68 -13.00
C LYS A 75 -12.24 27.60 -12.37
N GLY A 76 -12.29 27.14 -11.13
CA GLY A 76 -13.50 27.05 -10.33
C GLY A 76 -14.64 26.35 -11.09
N GLN A 77 -15.76 27.04 -11.26
CA GLN A 77 -16.93 26.49 -11.95
C GLN A 77 -16.65 26.08 -13.40
N GLU A 78 -15.83 26.83 -14.14
CA GLU A 78 -15.52 26.48 -15.54
C GLU A 78 -14.76 25.15 -15.65
N ALA A 79 -13.86 24.89 -14.70
CA ALA A 79 -13.13 23.63 -14.61
C ALA A 79 -14.07 22.48 -14.20
N LEU A 80 -14.97 22.73 -13.24
CA LEU A 80 -15.99 21.76 -12.85
C LEU A 80 -16.89 21.37 -14.03
N ASP A 81 -17.45 22.35 -14.75
CA ASP A 81 -18.31 22.12 -15.92
C ASP A 81 -17.57 21.30 -16.98
N PHE A 82 -16.28 21.57 -17.18
CA PHE A 82 -15.44 20.80 -18.09
C PHE A 82 -15.28 19.34 -17.63
N PHE A 83 -14.96 19.11 -16.35
CA PHE A 83 -14.85 17.77 -15.77
C PHE A 83 -16.17 16.99 -15.88
N GLU A 84 -17.31 17.61 -15.61
CA GLU A 84 -18.63 16.98 -15.75
C GLU A 84 -18.96 16.63 -17.21
N SER A 85 -18.40 17.38 -18.18
CA SER A 85 -18.64 17.14 -19.60
C SER A 85 -17.85 15.95 -20.18
N LEU A 86 -16.83 15.43 -19.50
CA LEU A 86 -15.91 14.41 -20.04
C LEU A 86 -16.64 13.17 -20.59
N LYS A 87 -17.63 12.65 -19.84
CA LYS A 87 -18.43 11.50 -20.29
C LYS A 87 -19.22 11.79 -21.56
N SER A 88 -19.81 12.99 -21.64
CA SER A 88 -20.58 13.43 -22.82
C SER A 88 -19.69 13.67 -24.05
N LYS A 89 -18.39 13.89 -23.85
CA LYS A 89 -17.37 13.96 -24.92
C LYS A 89 -16.93 12.59 -25.42
N GLY A 90 -17.54 11.50 -24.93
CA GLY A 90 -17.32 10.14 -25.41
C GLY A 90 -16.19 9.37 -24.71
N LEU A 91 -15.67 9.89 -23.58
CA LEU A 91 -14.63 9.22 -22.82
C LEU A 91 -15.18 8.02 -22.05
N SER A 92 -14.46 6.90 -22.09
CA SER A 92 -14.71 5.75 -21.20
C SER A 92 -14.28 6.06 -19.76
N ASP A 93 -14.59 5.18 -18.82
CA ASP A 93 -14.21 5.35 -17.41
C ASP A 93 -12.68 5.32 -17.24
N SER A 94 -11.98 4.51 -18.05
CA SER A 94 -10.52 4.48 -18.09
C SER A 94 -9.93 5.74 -18.73
N ASP A 95 -10.53 6.28 -19.79
CA ASP A 95 -10.10 7.54 -20.40
C ASP A 95 -10.27 8.73 -19.42
N ILE A 96 -11.35 8.74 -18.63
CA ILE A 96 -11.58 9.77 -17.60
C ILE A 96 -10.49 9.70 -16.53
N LEU A 97 -10.20 8.49 -16.02
CA LEU A 97 -9.15 8.35 -15.01
C LEU A 97 -7.77 8.73 -15.55
N GLU A 98 -7.45 8.31 -16.78
CA GLU A 98 -6.21 8.68 -17.46
C GLU A 98 -6.10 10.20 -17.67
N PHE A 99 -7.21 10.87 -17.99
CA PHE A 99 -7.27 12.32 -18.08
C PHE A 99 -6.91 12.98 -16.74
N PHE A 100 -7.41 12.48 -15.61
CA PHE A 100 -7.09 13.05 -14.29
C PHE A 100 -5.66 12.74 -13.82
N ILE A 101 -5.12 11.56 -14.15
CA ILE A 101 -3.71 11.22 -13.87
C ILE A 101 -2.78 12.21 -14.58
N ASN A 102 -3.06 12.50 -15.85
CA ASN A 102 -2.23 13.38 -16.70
C ASN A 102 -2.68 14.85 -16.72
N LEU A 103 -3.66 15.23 -15.89
CA LEU A 103 -4.18 16.59 -15.82
C LEU A 103 -3.03 17.59 -15.65
N PRO A 104 -2.90 18.70 -16.40
CA PRO A 104 -1.81 19.63 -16.16
C PRO A 104 -1.97 20.38 -14.83
N LEU A 105 -0.88 20.84 -14.24
CA LEU A 105 -0.94 21.76 -13.09
C LEU A 105 -1.57 23.09 -13.54
N SER A 106 -2.56 23.57 -12.81
CA SER A 106 -3.17 24.89 -13.04
C SER A 106 -2.48 25.96 -12.21
N ASP A 107 -2.48 27.20 -12.71
CA ASP A 107 -2.07 28.39 -11.96
C ASP A 107 -3.27 29.09 -11.30
N ALA A 108 -4.48 28.50 -11.35
CA ALA A 108 -5.70 29.09 -10.79
C ALA A 108 -5.67 29.21 -9.26
N ASN A 109 -5.00 28.29 -8.57
CA ASN A 109 -4.79 28.33 -7.12
C ASN A 109 -3.29 28.45 -6.80
N LYS A 110 -2.83 29.68 -6.61
CA LYS A 110 -1.41 29.98 -6.36
C LYS A 110 -0.84 29.26 -5.13
N GLU A 111 -1.61 29.13 -4.05
CA GLU A 111 -1.16 28.46 -2.83
C GLU A 111 -0.78 27.00 -3.11
N ILE A 112 -1.69 26.27 -3.77
CA ILE A 112 -1.49 24.87 -4.15
C ILE A 112 -0.36 24.74 -5.18
N THR A 113 -0.32 25.61 -6.18
CA THR A 113 0.75 25.61 -7.19
C THR A 113 2.13 25.86 -6.55
N ASP A 114 2.22 26.75 -5.55
CA ASP A 114 3.46 27.03 -4.85
C ASP A 114 3.88 25.84 -3.98
N ILE A 115 2.97 25.21 -3.24
CA ILE A 115 3.24 23.94 -2.52
C ILE A 115 3.77 22.89 -3.51
N TYR A 116 3.09 22.73 -4.64
CA TYR A 116 3.43 21.72 -5.63
C TYR A 116 4.86 21.90 -6.15
N LYS A 117 5.22 23.13 -6.51
CA LYS A 117 6.54 23.49 -7.04
C LYS A 117 7.63 23.43 -5.97
N ASN A 118 7.36 23.89 -4.75
CA ASN A 118 8.33 23.94 -3.65
C ASN A 118 8.75 22.54 -3.19
N GLU A 119 7.80 21.60 -3.15
CA GLU A 119 8.07 20.21 -2.79
C GLU A 119 8.52 19.34 -3.98
N LYS A 120 8.60 19.92 -5.18
CA LYS A 120 9.14 19.28 -6.38
C LYS A 120 8.41 17.97 -6.75
N PHE A 121 7.10 17.89 -6.57
CA PHE A 121 6.34 16.68 -6.92
C PHE A 121 6.54 16.25 -8.38
N GLU A 122 6.71 17.22 -9.30
CA GLU A 122 6.98 16.92 -10.71
C GLU A 122 8.20 16.00 -10.90
N THR A 123 9.25 16.17 -10.09
CA THR A 123 10.45 15.33 -10.17
C THR A 123 10.12 13.87 -9.87
N TYR A 124 9.41 13.60 -8.78
CA TYR A 124 9.01 12.24 -8.39
C TYR A 124 7.99 11.63 -9.37
N MET A 125 7.05 12.45 -9.82
CA MET A 125 5.97 12.01 -10.70
C MET A 125 6.46 11.70 -12.11
N SER A 126 7.42 12.47 -12.64
CA SER A 126 7.98 12.24 -13.98
C SER A 126 8.82 10.97 -14.11
N THR A 127 9.32 10.44 -12.99
CA THR A 127 10.13 9.22 -12.93
C THR A 127 9.33 7.99 -12.48
N TYR A 128 8.12 8.18 -11.96
CA TYR A 128 7.29 7.06 -11.53
C TYR A 128 6.64 6.38 -12.74
N PRO A 129 6.69 5.04 -12.87
CA PRO A 129 6.10 4.34 -14.00
C PRO A 129 4.59 4.53 -14.06
N THR A 130 4.10 5.07 -15.18
CA THR A 130 2.67 5.22 -15.49
C THR A 130 2.33 4.54 -16.80
N GLY A 131 1.14 3.97 -16.91
CA GLY A 131 0.66 3.43 -18.17
C GLY A 131 -0.24 2.22 -18.01
N LYS A 132 -0.34 1.43 -19.07
CA LYS A 132 -1.16 0.22 -19.10
C LYS A 132 -0.41 -0.96 -18.49
N PRO A 133 -1.12 -1.93 -17.88
CA PRO A 133 -0.53 -3.19 -17.49
C PRO A 133 0.22 -3.85 -18.64
N TYR A 134 1.35 -4.49 -18.34
CA TYR A 134 2.09 -5.33 -19.26
C TYR A 134 1.19 -6.38 -19.96
N GLY A 135 1.31 -6.48 -21.29
CA GLY A 135 0.49 -7.37 -22.11
C GLY A 135 -0.96 -6.89 -22.23
N ASP A 136 -1.87 -7.81 -22.55
CA ASP A 136 -3.31 -7.51 -22.68
C ASP A 136 -4.06 -7.76 -21.35
N TYR A 137 -3.38 -7.62 -20.21
CA TYR A 137 -3.97 -7.95 -18.91
C TYR A 137 -5.13 -7.03 -18.57
N LYS A 138 -6.24 -7.65 -18.18
CA LYS A 138 -7.42 -6.96 -17.66
C LYS A 138 -7.82 -7.63 -16.36
N TRP A 139 -8.09 -6.81 -15.36
CA TRP A 139 -8.61 -7.24 -14.08
C TRP A 139 -10.09 -6.87 -13.98
N THR A 140 -10.89 -7.75 -13.39
CA THR A 140 -12.31 -7.53 -13.12
C THR A 140 -12.65 -7.93 -11.69
N ASN A 141 -13.66 -7.27 -11.11
CA ASN A 141 -14.18 -7.64 -9.78
C ASN A 141 -14.58 -9.12 -9.75
N GLY A 142 -14.06 -9.84 -8.76
CA GLY A 142 -14.22 -11.29 -8.63
C GLY A 142 -12.96 -12.07 -8.98
N ASP A 143 -12.07 -11.54 -9.82
CA ASP A 143 -10.79 -12.16 -10.16
C ASP A 143 -9.90 -12.35 -8.92
N GLY A 144 -8.94 -13.26 -9.00
CA GLY A 144 -7.92 -13.47 -7.98
C GLY A 144 -7.96 -14.85 -7.33
N THR A 145 -7.14 -15.04 -6.30
CA THR A 145 -6.99 -16.32 -5.61
C THR A 145 -7.04 -16.15 -4.10
N LYS A 146 -7.88 -16.95 -3.44
CA LYS A 146 -7.94 -17.00 -1.98
C LYS A 146 -6.75 -17.78 -1.44
N ILE A 147 -6.10 -17.23 -0.42
CA ILE A 147 -4.91 -17.80 0.20
C ILE A 147 -5.02 -17.73 1.73
N LYS A 148 -4.18 -18.52 2.40
CA LYS A 148 -3.89 -18.37 3.81
C LYS A 148 -2.51 -17.74 3.94
N GLY A 149 -2.40 -16.60 4.61
CA GLY A 149 -1.11 -15.93 4.83
C GLY A 149 -0.20 -16.80 5.69
N ALA A 150 1.02 -17.08 5.21
CA ALA A 150 1.99 -17.92 5.89
C ALA A 150 2.55 -17.28 7.19
N PHE A 151 2.61 -15.94 7.23
CA PHE A 151 3.10 -15.15 8.35
C PHE A 151 1.96 -14.56 9.18
N SER A 152 0.90 -14.04 8.53
CA SER A 152 -0.21 -13.40 9.24
C SER A 152 -1.26 -14.37 9.78
N ASP A 153 -1.32 -15.60 9.25
CA ASP A 153 -2.43 -16.55 9.45
C ASP A 153 -3.81 -15.95 9.07
N LEU A 154 -3.84 -14.95 8.19
CA LEU A 154 -5.07 -14.32 7.71
C LEU A 154 -5.58 -14.98 6.42
N ASP A 155 -6.90 -15.01 6.27
CA ASP A 155 -7.53 -15.36 4.99
C ASP A 155 -7.49 -14.12 4.08
N LEU A 156 -6.75 -14.22 2.98
CA LEU A 156 -6.52 -13.12 2.03
C LEU A 156 -7.03 -13.53 0.64
N LYS A 157 -7.26 -12.56 -0.25
CA LYS A 157 -7.52 -12.80 -1.68
C LYS A 157 -6.59 -11.95 -2.52
N LEU A 158 -5.64 -12.59 -3.20
CA LEU A 158 -4.71 -11.94 -4.12
C LEU A 158 -5.46 -11.47 -5.37
N PRO A 159 -5.57 -10.15 -5.64
CA PRO A 159 -6.40 -9.64 -6.73
C PRO A 159 -5.81 -9.96 -8.11
N PHE A 160 -4.49 -10.06 -8.23
CA PHE A 160 -3.78 -10.13 -9.50
C PHE A 160 -3.06 -11.47 -9.73
N SER A 161 -3.52 -12.56 -9.12
CA SER A 161 -2.87 -13.89 -9.15
C SER A 161 -2.77 -14.56 -10.53
N ASN A 162 -3.37 -13.96 -11.56
CA ASN A 162 -3.24 -14.35 -12.97
C ASN A 162 -2.41 -13.35 -13.81
N TYR A 163 -2.00 -12.20 -13.26
CA TYR A 163 -1.16 -11.23 -13.94
C TYR A 163 0.30 -11.69 -13.99
N VAL A 164 1.02 -11.50 -15.10
CA VAL A 164 2.40 -12.04 -15.25
C VAL A 164 2.43 -13.56 -14.99
N ALA A 165 1.48 -14.27 -15.60
CA ALA A 165 1.18 -15.66 -15.26
C ALA A 165 2.40 -16.59 -15.31
N LEU A 166 2.59 -17.35 -14.22
CA LEU A 166 3.56 -18.44 -14.12
C LEU A 166 2.83 -19.71 -13.65
N LYS A 167 3.00 -20.80 -14.41
CA LYS A 167 2.33 -22.07 -14.11
C LYS A 167 2.92 -22.68 -12.83
N SER A 168 2.08 -23.15 -11.92
CA SER A 168 2.50 -23.90 -10.74
C SER A 168 3.29 -25.16 -11.11
N GLY A 169 4.19 -25.58 -10.22
CA GLY A 169 5.18 -26.62 -10.47
C GLY A 169 6.60 -26.07 -10.52
N PRO A 170 7.62 -26.91 -10.70
CA PRO A 170 9.00 -26.45 -10.67
C PRO A 170 9.28 -25.45 -11.80
N VAL A 171 10.12 -24.45 -11.52
CA VAL A 171 10.49 -23.39 -12.47
C VAL A 171 11.90 -23.63 -13.02
N GLY A 172 12.16 -23.19 -14.26
CA GLY A 172 13.49 -23.27 -14.87
C GLY A 172 14.04 -24.70 -14.96
N ASP A 173 15.28 -24.89 -14.50
CA ASP A 173 15.90 -26.22 -14.41
C ASP A 173 15.31 -27.00 -13.23
N PHE A 174 14.60 -28.08 -13.55
CA PHE A 174 13.97 -28.99 -12.59
C PHE A 174 14.93 -29.60 -11.56
N ASN A 175 16.24 -29.66 -11.85
CA ASN A 175 17.25 -30.20 -10.94
C ASN A 175 17.93 -29.11 -10.09
N LYS A 176 17.66 -27.83 -10.38
CA LYS A 176 18.20 -26.70 -9.63
C LYS A 176 17.21 -26.27 -8.57
N LYS A 177 17.74 -26.04 -7.37
CA LYS A 177 17.04 -25.35 -6.29
C LYS A 177 17.35 -23.86 -6.39
N TYR A 178 16.32 -23.04 -6.58
CA TYR A 178 16.44 -21.59 -6.69
C TYR A 178 16.27 -20.95 -5.31
N ARG A 179 17.25 -20.17 -4.86
CA ARG A 179 17.24 -19.48 -3.57
C ARG A 179 16.90 -18.02 -3.78
N ILE A 180 15.85 -17.53 -3.13
CA ILE A 180 15.36 -16.15 -3.28
C ILE A 180 15.47 -15.44 -1.93
N GLY A 181 16.10 -14.27 -1.93
CA GLY A 181 16.06 -13.36 -0.79
C GLY A 181 14.86 -12.42 -0.89
N VAL A 182 14.11 -12.23 0.19
CA VAL A 182 13.04 -11.23 0.27
C VAL A 182 13.40 -10.25 1.40
N ALA A 183 13.68 -9.00 1.05
CA ALA A 183 14.04 -7.95 2.00
C ALA A 183 12.91 -6.91 2.10
N ILE A 184 12.30 -6.78 3.27
CA ILE A 184 11.22 -5.80 3.51
C ILE A 184 11.40 -5.14 4.89
N HIS A 185 10.63 -4.09 5.21
CA HIS A 185 10.58 -3.55 6.57
C HIS A 185 9.25 -3.89 7.25
N GLY A 186 9.28 -3.93 8.58
CA GLY A 186 8.14 -3.66 9.43
C GLY A 186 7.15 -4.79 9.59
N PHE A 187 7.58 -5.96 10.06
CA PHE A 187 6.66 -7.06 10.37
C PHE A 187 5.71 -6.78 11.54
N ASP A 188 5.87 -5.64 12.20
CA ASP A 188 4.92 -5.11 13.18
C ASP A 188 3.71 -4.42 12.52
N GLN A 189 3.74 -4.14 11.22
CA GLN A 189 2.63 -3.53 10.47
C GLN A 189 1.87 -4.55 9.60
N PRO A 190 0.53 -4.59 9.66
CA PRO A 190 -0.27 -5.55 8.90
C PRO A 190 -0.05 -5.48 7.38
N TRP A 191 0.21 -4.29 6.83
CA TRP A 191 0.50 -4.09 5.41
C TRP A 191 1.69 -4.94 4.97
N ASN A 192 2.80 -4.82 5.68
CA ASN A 192 4.07 -5.46 5.35
C ASN A 192 4.04 -6.97 5.60
N VAL A 193 3.29 -7.43 6.60
CA VAL A 193 3.07 -8.88 6.79
C VAL A 193 2.27 -9.46 5.62
N SER A 194 1.22 -8.79 5.15
CA SER A 194 0.45 -9.23 3.97
C SER A 194 1.24 -9.15 2.67
N LEU A 195 2.17 -8.19 2.54
CA LEU A 195 3.15 -8.12 1.45
C LEU A 195 4.08 -9.35 1.49
N ALA A 196 4.55 -9.78 2.66
CA ALA A 196 5.34 -10.99 2.81
C ALA A 196 4.53 -12.25 2.44
N ASP A 197 3.27 -12.33 2.89
CA ASP A 197 2.37 -13.44 2.62
C ASP A 197 2.15 -13.67 1.12
N ALA A 198 1.91 -12.61 0.36
CA ALA A 198 1.67 -12.69 -1.08
C ALA A 198 2.92 -13.16 -1.85
N ALA A 199 4.11 -12.68 -1.47
CA ALA A 199 5.37 -13.15 -2.05
C ALA A 199 5.65 -14.62 -1.73
N GLN A 200 5.42 -15.01 -0.46
CA GLN A 200 5.62 -16.38 0.01
C GLN A 200 4.66 -17.36 -0.65
N TRP A 201 3.37 -17.00 -0.75
CA TRP A 201 2.38 -17.83 -1.44
C TRP A 201 2.78 -18.12 -2.88
N GLU A 202 3.27 -17.12 -3.60
CA GLU A 202 3.69 -17.33 -4.99
C GLU A 202 4.86 -18.31 -5.06
N ALA A 203 5.87 -18.15 -4.19
CA ALA A 203 7.01 -19.05 -4.17
C ALA A 203 6.62 -20.50 -3.83
N GLU A 204 5.65 -20.71 -2.93
CA GLU A 204 5.16 -22.04 -2.54
C GLU A 204 4.48 -22.82 -3.67
N ARG A 205 4.05 -22.13 -4.74
CA ARG A 205 3.56 -22.79 -5.97
C ARG A 205 4.67 -23.56 -6.69
N HIS A 206 5.93 -23.36 -6.31
CA HIS A 206 7.11 -23.84 -7.01
C HIS A 206 8.01 -24.66 -6.07
N PRO A 207 7.96 -26.00 -6.12
CA PRO A 207 8.64 -26.87 -5.15
C PRO A 207 10.17 -26.83 -5.19
N ASN A 208 10.77 -26.24 -6.23
CA ASN A 208 12.22 -26.03 -6.33
C ASN A 208 12.65 -24.59 -6.00
N VAL A 209 11.77 -23.78 -5.42
CA VAL A 209 12.07 -22.42 -4.94
C VAL A 209 12.13 -22.42 -3.42
N GLU A 210 13.18 -21.82 -2.85
CA GLU A 210 13.32 -21.53 -1.44
C GLU A 210 13.40 -20.04 -1.21
N VAL A 211 12.68 -19.55 -0.21
CA VAL A 211 12.63 -18.13 0.14
C VAL A 211 13.22 -17.93 1.54
N ASP A 212 14.08 -16.92 1.66
CA ASP A 212 14.50 -16.37 2.95
C ASP A 212 13.95 -14.95 3.10
N VAL A 213 12.92 -14.78 3.92
CA VAL A 213 12.31 -13.48 4.19
C VAL A 213 13.01 -12.82 5.39
N LYS A 214 13.44 -11.57 5.21
CA LYS A 214 14.14 -10.78 6.23
C LYS A 214 13.44 -9.44 6.45
N ASP A 215 13.24 -9.15 7.73
CA ASP A 215 12.74 -7.86 8.21
C ASP A 215 13.88 -6.92 8.60
N ALA A 216 13.92 -5.76 7.97
CA ALA A 216 14.83 -4.66 8.26
C ALA A 216 14.36 -3.76 9.43
N GLN A 217 13.18 -3.99 10.01
CA GLN A 217 12.72 -3.32 11.24
C GLN A 217 12.77 -1.79 11.16
N TRP A 218 12.35 -1.24 10.02
CA TRP A 218 12.37 0.20 9.75
C TRP A 218 13.77 0.85 9.77
N ASP A 219 14.84 0.04 9.72
CA ASP A 219 16.23 0.49 9.69
C ASP A 219 16.82 0.28 8.27
N ASN A 220 17.18 1.39 7.63
CA ASN A 220 17.72 1.38 6.26
C ASN A 220 19.14 0.80 6.18
N ASP A 221 19.96 0.94 7.22
CA ASP A 221 21.31 0.33 7.25
C ASP A 221 21.17 -1.19 7.36
N ARG A 222 20.20 -1.65 8.17
CA ARG A 222 19.87 -3.07 8.26
C ARG A 222 19.32 -3.63 6.95
N MET A 223 18.53 -2.87 6.20
CA MET A 223 18.10 -3.23 4.85
C MET A 223 19.30 -3.46 3.92
N ALA A 224 20.29 -2.56 3.97
CA ALA A 224 21.53 -2.72 3.21
C ALA A 224 22.31 -3.98 3.60
N ASP A 225 22.47 -4.23 4.90
CA ASP A 225 23.13 -5.43 5.43
C ASP A 225 22.42 -6.73 5.00
N ILE A 226 21.08 -6.74 4.99
CA ILE A 226 20.28 -7.88 4.54
C ILE A 226 20.55 -8.17 3.06
N ILE A 227 20.50 -7.15 2.20
CA ILE A 227 20.75 -7.32 0.76
C ILE A 227 22.20 -7.79 0.53
N ASP A 228 23.19 -7.21 1.20
CA ASP A 228 24.58 -7.65 1.10
C ASP A 228 24.75 -9.10 1.58
N SER A 229 24.02 -9.51 2.61
CA SER A 229 24.03 -10.91 3.06
C SER A 229 23.50 -11.87 1.99
N PHE A 230 22.48 -11.46 1.22
CA PHE A 230 21.97 -12.25 0.10
C PHE A 230 22.98 -12.34 -1.04
N VAL A 231 23.72 -11.25 -1.31
CA VAL A 231 24.84 -11.26 -2.27
C VAL A 231 25.92 -12.24 -1.84
N LEU A 232 26.35 -12.20 -0.58
CA LEU A 232 27.36 -13.13 -0.04
C LEU A 232 26.89 -14.59 -0.10
N GLN A 233 25.61 -14.83 0.15
CA GLN A 233 24.98 -16.15 0.07
C GLN A 233 24.78 -16.64 -1.36
N LYS A 234 25.01 -15.78 -2.37
CA LYS A 234 24.82 -16.06 -3.80
C LYS A 234 23.41 -16.58 -4.08
N VAL A 235 22.40 -15.88 -3.57
CA VAL A 235 21.01 -16.17 -3.94
C VAL A 235 20.81 -15.96 -5.46
N ASP A 236 19.81 -16.61 -6.02
CA ASP A 236 19.48 -16.52 -7.45
C ASP A 236 18.72 -15.25 -7.81
N GLY A 237 18.09 -14.60 -6.84
CA GLY A 237 17.33 -13.36 -7.02
C GLY A 237 16.94 -12.71 -5.70
N ILE A 238 16.66 -11.41 -5.75
CA ILE A 238 16.22 -10.63 -4.60
C ILE A 238 14.91 -9.91 -4.94
N LEU A 239 13.92 -10.04 -4.07
CA LEU A 239 12.72 -9.21 -4.05
C LEU A 239 12.86 -8.19 -2.90
N THR A 240 12.63 -6.91 -3.16
CA THR A 240 12.78 -5.89 -2.12
C THR A 240 11.61 -4.91 -2.06
N TRP A 241 11.24 -4.52 -0.84
CA TRP A 241 10.35 -3.39 -0.56
C TRP A 241 11.12 -2.33 0.22
N PRO A 242 11.59 -1.26 -0.44
CA PRO A 242 12.31 -0.19 0.24
C PRO A 242 11.34 0.79 0.90
N MET A 243 11.67 1.28 2.09
CA MET A 243 10.87 2.34 2.74
C MET A 243 10.97 3.67 1.97
N VAL A 244 12.18 4.04 1.55
CA VAL A 244 12.47 5.30 0.84
C VAL A 244 13.49 5.11 -0.28
N GLU A 245 13.46 6.01 -1.26
CA GLU A 245 14.47 6.13 -2.29
C GLU A 245 15.68 6.89 -1.73
N SER A 246 16.74 6.16 -1.39
CA SER A 246 17.90 6.71 -0.69
C SER A 246 19.17 5.93 -1.03
N GLU A 247 20.33 6.53 -0.78
CA GLU A 247 21.63 5.86 -1.00
C GLU A 247 21.76 4.53 -0.23
N THR A 248 21.14 4.44 0.96
CA THR A 248 21.08 3.20 1.76
C THR A 248 20.29 2.08 1.08
N THR A 249 19.43 2.40 0.11
CA THR A 249 18.74 1.43 -0.75
C THR A 249 19.49 1.23 -2.07
N ILE A 250 19.96 2.32 -2.70
CA ILE A 250 20.59 2.31 -4.03
C ILE A 250 21.88 1.49 -4.04
N ALA A 251 22.79 1.76 -3.10
CA ALA A 251 24.11 1.15 -3.07
C ALA A 251 24.08 -0.38 -2.92
N PRO A 252 23.34 -0.99 -1.97
CA PRO A 252 23.26 -2.45 -1.85
C PRO A 252 22.56 -3.11 -3.05
N VAL A 253 21.51 -2.50 -3.59
CA VAL A 253 20.84 -3.02 -4.81
C VAL A 253 21.81 -3.03 -6.00
N LYS A 254 22.59 -1.95 -6.17
CA LYS A 254 23.61 -1.87 -7.22
C LYS A 254 24.66 -2.97 -7.07
N ARG A 255 25.16 -3.23 -5.85
CA ARG A 255 26.11 -4.32 -5.59
C ARG A 255 25.53 -5.69 -5.94
N ALA A 256 24.26 -5.95 -5.64
CA ALA A 256 23.61 -7.20 -6.02
C ALA A 256 23.55 -7.39 -7.54
N ILE A 257 23.21 -6.34 -8.28
CA ILE A 257 23.15 -6.36 -9.75
C ILE A 257 24.53 -6.55 -10.35
N GLU A 258 25.56 -5.85 -9.84
CA GLU A 258 26.96 -6.02 -10.25
C GLU A 258 27.48 -7.44 -9.96
N ALA A 259 26.95 -8.12 -8.94
CA ALA A 259 27.23 -9.53 -8.64
C ALA A 259 26.44 -10.52 -9.53
N GLY A 260 25.62 -10.03 -10.47
CA GLY A 260 24.81 -10.84 -11.37
C GLY A 260 23.52 -11.38 -10.76
N ILE A 261 23.06 -10.81 -9.65
CA ILE A 261 21.82 -11.20 -8.96
C ILE A 261 20.71 -10.22 -9.36
N PRO A 262 19.65 -10.69 -10.07
CA PRO A 262 18.50 -9.86 -10.37
C PRO A 262 17.80 -9.34 -9.12
N VAL A 263 17.43 -8.06 -9.14
CA VAL A 263 16.66 -7.41 -8.07
C VAL A 263 15.35 -6.88 -8.63
N VAL A 264 14.23 -7.30 -8.03
CA VAL A 264 12.89 -6.76 -8.31
C VAL A 264 12.43 -5.94 -7.12
N SER A 265 12.07 -4.68 -7.34
CA SER A 265 11.39 -3.87 -6.33
C SER A 265 9.88 -3.97 -6.47
N VAL A 266 9.16 -3.93 -5.35
CA VAL A 266 7.68 -3.95 -5.33
C VAL A 266 7.15 -2.73 -4.59
N ASP A 267 5.99 -2.23 -5.01
CA ASP A 267 5.28 -1.07 -4.45
C ASP A 267 6.05 0.26 -4.57
N ARG A 268 7.23 0.36 -3.94
CA ARG A 268 8.12 1.52 -3.97
C ARG A 268 9.34 1.25 -4.86
N MET A 269 9.92 2.33 -5.40
CA MET A 269 11.16 2.26 -6.17
C MET A 269 12.37 2.27 -5.24
N THR A 270 13.50 1.77 -5.72
CA THR A 270 14.78 1.78 -4.98
C THR A 270 15.54 3.10 -5.11
N GLY A 271 15.17 3.93 -6.09
CA GLY A 271 15.94 5.09 -6.55
C GLY A 271 17.07 4.74 -7.53
N LEU A 272 17.34 3.46 -7.80
CA LEU A 272 18.35 3.00 -8.75
C LEU A 272 17.70 2.67 -10.10
N GLU A 273 18.10 3.37 -11.16
CA GLU A 273 17.51 3.18 -12.47
C GLU A 273 17.77 1.75 -13.01
N GLU A 274 18.94 1.20 -12.69
CA GLU A 274 19.42 -0.09 -13.14
C GLU A 274 18.77 -1.29 -12.44
N THR A 275 17.86 -1.07 -11.48
CA THR A 275 17.09 -2.14 -10.83
C THR A 275 16.48 -3.06 -11.89
N THR A 276 16.60 -4.38 -11.73
CA THR A 276 16.30 -5.32 -12.83
C THR A 276 14.85 -5.23 -13.32
N SER A 277 13.90 -5.08 -12.40
CA SER A 277 12.51 -4.75 -12.73
C SER A 277 11.83 -4.11 -11.52
N ARG A 278 10.74 -3.38 -11.76
CA ARG A 278 9.93 -2.69 -10.76
C ARG A 278 8.48 -3.08 -10.95
N VAL A 279 7.84 -3.52 -9.88
CA VAL A 279 6.41 -3.75 -9.84
C VAL A 279 5.76 -2.62 -9.05
N THR A 280 5.07 -1.73 -9.76
CA THR A 280 4.45 -0.54 -9.18
C THR A 280 2.94 -0.58 -9.31
N GLY A 281 2.27 0.14 -8.41
CA GLY A 281 0.82 0.25 -8.42
C GLY A 281 0.30 1.62 -8.82
N ASN A 282 -0.97 1.84 -8.51
CA ASN A 282 -1.78 2.97 -8.96
C ASN A 282 -1.66 4.25 -8.11
N PHE A 283 -0.49 4.57 -7.54
CA PHE A 283 -0.31 5.81 -6.74
C PHE A 283 -0.80 7.08 -7.45
N PRO A 284 -0.51 7.32 -8.75
CA PRO A 284 -1.05 8.45 -9.48
C PRO A 284 -2.58 8.50 -9.49
N ALA A 285 -3.21 7.35 -9.75
CA ALA A 285 -4.67 7.23 -9.77
C ALA A 285 -5.28 7.43 -8.38
N ASN A 286 -4.62 7.00 -7.30
CA ASN A 286 -5.12 7.20 -5.95
C ASN A 286 -5.27 8.68 -5.61
N GLY A 287 -4.19 9.46 -5.80
CA GLY A 287 -4.20 10.91 -5.55
C GLY A 287 -5.24 11.65 -6.41
N ALA A 288 -5.24 11.35 -7.72
CA ALA A 288 -6.18 11.92 -8.67
C ALA A 288 -7.63 11.64 -8.27
N GLN A 289 -7.96 10.41 -7.88
CA GLN A 289 -9.31 10.00 -7.50
C GLN A 289 -9.79 10.65 -6.19
N CYS A 290 -8.91 10.80 -5.19
CA CYS A 290 -9.25 11.58 -3.98
C CYS A 290 -9.58 13.04 -4.33
N GLY A 291 -8.84 13.65 -5.26
CA GLY A 291 -9.09 15.00 -5.75
C GLY A 291 -10.43 15.10 -6.49
N MET A 292 -10.67 14.16 -7.41
CA MET A 292 -11.94 14.04 -8.14
C MET A 292 -13.13 13.95 -7.18
N TYR A 293 -13.04 13.05 -6.19
CA TYR A 293 -14.09 12.86 -5.20
C TYR A 293 -14.37 14.13 -4.42
N LEU A 294 -13.32 14.81 -3.92
CA LEU A 294 -13.47 16.03 -3.13
C LEU A 294 -14.22 17.11 -3.91
N ILE A 295 -13.80 17.40 -5.14
CA ILE A 295 -14.43 18.41 -5.98
C ILE A 295 -15.88 18.06 -6.27
N TRP A 296 -16.16 16.82 -6.67
CA TRP A 296 -17.51 16.36 -6.94
C TRP A 296 -18.41 16.46 -5.70
N LYS A 297 -17.89 16.07 -4.53
CA LYS A 297 -18.64 16.09 -3.27
C LYS A 297 -18.97 17.53 -2.85
N LEU A 298 -18.00 18.43 -2.92
CA LEU A 298 -18.20 19.85 -2.65
C LEU A 298 -19.25 20.44 -3.60
N ALA A 299 -19.14 20.18 -4.90
CA ALA A 299 -20.06 20.65 -5.92
C ALA A 299 -21.50 20.17 -5.65
N LYS A 300 -21.68 18.89 -5.29
CA LYS A 300 -22.97 18.34 -4.86
C LYS A 300 -23.55 19.01 -3.62
N GLU A 301 -22.70 19.52 -2.74
CA GLU A 301 -23.09 20.30 -1.58
C GLU A 301 -23.28 21.80 -1.88
N GLY A 302 -23.16 22.22 -3.14
CA GLY A 302 -23.30 23.62 -3.57
C GLY A 302 -22.11 24.51 -3.19
N SER A 303 -20.92 23.92 -3.02
CA SER A 303 -19.69 24.62 -2.63
C SER A 303 -18.53 24.24 -3.55
N LEU A 304 -17.52 25.10 -3.67
CA LEU A 304 -16.20 24.78 -4.23
C LEU A 304 -15.07 25.27 -3.31
N ASN A 305 -15.40 25.47 -2.03
CA ASN A 305 -14.48 25.91 -0.98
C ASN A 305 -14.29 24.80 0.05
N ALA A 306 -13.04 24.59 0.48
CA ALA A 306 -12.70 23.74 1.60
C ALA A 306 -11.35 24.11 2.22
N ASN A 307 -11.24 23.97 3.54
CA ASN A 307 -9.97 23.95 4.26
C ASN A 307 -9.50 22.49 4.45
N VAL A 308 -8.32 22.17 3.94
CA VAL A 308 -7.78 20.82 3.86
C VAL A 308 -6.56 20.68 4.77
N VAL A 309 -6.50 19.60 5.55
CA VAL A 309 -5.28 19.14 6.23
C VAL A 309 -4.77 17.90 5.51
N LEU A 310 -3.47 17.88 5.22
CA LEU A 310 -2.78 16.72 4.63
C LEU A 310 -2.03 15.99 5.75
N LEU A 311 -2.31 14.69 5.89
CA LEU A 311 -1.52 13.76 6.69
C LEU A 311 -0.84 12.81 5.71
N ARG A 312 0.49 12.81 5.72
CA ARG A 312 1.30 12.29 4.63
C ARG A 312 2.28 11.24 5.11
N LYS A 313 2.47 10.25 4.25
CA LYS A 313 3.53 9.23 4.31
C LYS A 313 4.93 9.85 4.34
N PRO A 314 5.99 9.05 4.61
CA PRO A 314 7.35 9.54 4.74
C PRO A 314 7.77 10.49 3.60
N SER A 315 8.37 11.61 3.98
CA SER A 315 8.88 12.58 3.00
C SER A 315 9.97 11.94 2.15
N GLY A 316 9.90 12.13 0.83
CA GLY A 316 10.82 11.51 -0.12
C GLY A 316 10.46 10.08 -0.55
N SER A 317 9.31 9.54 -0.11
CA SER A 317 8.77 8.30 -0.67
C SER A 317 7.97 8.56 -1.95
N THR A 318 8.04 7.65 -2.93
CA THR A 318 7.18 7.71 -4.13
C THR A 318 5.70 7.64 -3.81
N ALA A 319 5.33 6.94 -2.73
CA ALA A 319 3.96 6.82 -2.28
C ALA A 319 3.37 8.19 -1.90
N ASP A 320 4.04 8.95 -1.02
CA ASP A 320 3.60 10.31 -0.69
C ASP A 320 3.60 11.22 -1.92
N ALA A 321 4.74 11.29 -2.62
CA ALA A 321 4.91 12.29 -3.67
C ALA A 321 3.88 12.12 -4.81
N ASN A 322 3.60 10.88 -5.22
CA ASN A 322 2.60 10.63 -6.26
C ASN A 322 1.17 10.85 -5.76
N ARG A 323 0.82 10.38 -4.56
CA ARG A 323 -0.54 10.51 -4.01
C ARG A 323 -0.87 11.98 -3.74
N THR A 324 0.04 12.73 -3.12
CA THR A 324 -0.12 14.15 -2.82
C THR A 324 -0.07 15.00 -4.09
N GLY A 325 0.93 14.80 -4.96
CA GLY A 325 1.08 15.60 -6.17
C GLY A 325 -0.13 15.52 -7.11
N HIS A 326 -0.66 14.31 -7.34
CA HIS A 326 -1.85 14.13 -8.18
C HIS A 326 -3.13 14.67 -7.53
N PHE A 327 -3.27 14.59 -6.21
CA PHE A 327 -4.35 15.24 -5.48
C PHE A 327 -4.31 16.77 -5.68
N LEU A 328 -3.14 17.38 -5.47
CA LEU A 328 -2.94 18.83 -5.62
C LEU A 328 -3.16 19.31 -7.05
N LYS A 329 -2.80 18.52 -8.09
CA LYS A 329 -3.08 18.88 -9.49
C LYS A 329 -4.58 19.10 -9.74
N VAL A 330 -5.44 18.24 -9.21
CA VAL A 330 -6.90 18.43 -9.34
C VAL A 330 -7.35 19.67 -8.58
N LEU A 331 -6.88 19.87 -7.35
CA LEU A 331 -7.26 21.02 -6.53
C LEU A 331 -6.73 22.35 -7.05
N SER A 332 -5.64 22.36 -7.81
CA SER A 332 -5.02 23.57 -8.36
C SER A 332 -5.96 24.40 -9.25
N TYR A 333 -7.03 23.78 -9.77
CA TYR A 333 -8.08 24.42 -10.56
C TYR A 333 -9.09 25.22 -9.72
N PHE A 334 -9.10 25.07 -8.40
CA PHE A 334 -10.13 25.63 -7.52
C PHE A 334 -9.51 26.62 -6.52
N PRO A 335 -9.62 27.93 -6.77
CA PRO A 335 -8.91 28.97 -5.99
C PRO A 335 -9.35 29.07 -4.52
N ASP A 336 -10.56 28.61 -4.19
CA ASP A 336 -11.12 28.70 -2.83
C ASP A 336 -10.86 27.44 -1.97
N ILE A 337 -9.97 26.56 -2.43
CA ILE A 337 -9.49 25.41 -1.64
C ILE A 337 -8.15 25.77 -1.03
N HIS A 338 -8.04 25.64 0.29
CA HIS A 338 -6.86 26.03 1.06
C HIS A 338 -6.25 24.82 1.77
N ILE A 339 -4.93 24.68 1.69
CA ILE A 339 -4.16 23.71 2.45
C ILE A 339 -3.76 24.39 3.76
N LEU A 340 -4.50 24.11 4.84
CA LEU A 340 -4.19 24.67 6.15
C LEU A 340 -2.80 24.24 6.61
N LYS A 341 -2.53 22.94 6.48
CA LYS A 341 -1.29 22.34 6.95
C LYS A 341 -1.03 20.99 6.30
N SER A 342 0.25 20.69 6.16
CA SER A 342 0.78 19.41 5.70
C SER A 342 1.70 18.85 6.76
N TYR A 343 1.45 17.61 7.18
CA TYR A 343 2.25 16.89 8.16
C TYR A 343 2.73 15.57 7.58
N HIS A 344 3.97 15.19 7.88
CA HIS A 344 4.50 13.87 7.58
C HIS A 344 4.54 12.99 8.83
N ASP A 345 4.32 11.70 8.66
CA ASP A 345 4.67 10.64 9.61
C ASP A 345 5.56 9.59 8.93
N GLU A 346 6.31 8.85 9.75
CA GLU A 346 7.20 7.79 9.28
C GLU A 346 6.46 6.44 9.13
N ASP A 347 5.33 6.43 8.39
CA ASP A 347 4.39 5.31 8.29
C ASP A 347 3.92 4.82 9.69
N ASN A 348 3.69 5.77 10.60
CA ASN A 348 3.47 5.51 12.03
C ASN A 348 2.13 6.11 12.51
N THR A 349 1.22 5.24 12.97
CA THR A 349 -0.12 5.65 13.42
C THR A 349 -0.09 6.61 14.64
N ALA A 350 0.89 6.47 15.54
CA ALA A 350 0.99 7.34 16.72
C ALA A 350 1.45 8.76 16.33
N GLU A 351 2.36 8.88 15.37
CA GLU A 351 2.76 10.16 14.79
C GLU A 351 1.62 10.82 14.01
N ALA A 352 0.91 10.04 13.18
CA ALA A 352 -0.30 10.53 12.49
C ALA A 352 -1.36 11.06 13.47
N LEU A 353 -1.56 10.37 14.60
CA LEU A 353 -2.44 10.80 15.69
C LEU A 353 -1.97 12.12 16.33
N ALA A 354 -0.68 12.27 16.59
CA ALA A 354 -0.12 13.52 17.11
C ALA A 354 -0.29 14.67 16.11
N ASN A 355 -0.04 14.43 14.82
CA ASN A 355 -0.18 15.41 13.75
C ASN A 355 -1.61 15.95 13.63
N ILE A 356 -2.63 15.08 13.62
CA ILE A 356 -4.02 15.56 13.59
C ILE A 356 -4.42 16.29 14.88
N GLN A 357 -3.91 15.88 16.05
CA GLN A 357 -4.18 16.59 17.30
C GLN A 357 -3.62 18.01 17.27
N LEU A 358 -2.42 18.20 16.71
CA LEU A 358 -1.85 19.54 16.48
C LEU A 358 -2.74 20.36 15.54
N ALA A 359 -3.18 19.78 14.43
CA ALA A 359 -4.07 20.45 13.48
C ALA A 359 -5.42 20.84 14.12
N LEU A 360 -6.04 19.94 14.88
CA LEU A 360 -7.32 20.21 15.56
C LEU A 360 -7.20 21.33 16.60
N ASN A 361 -6.04 21.44 17.25
CA ASN A 361 -5.76 22.50 18.22
C ASN A 361 -5.49 23.86 17.53
N GLU A 362 -4.77 23.85 16.41
CA GLU A 362 -4.39 25.06 15.67
C GLU A 362 -5.56 25.64 14.86
N TYR A 363 -6.36 24.77 14.23
CA TYR A 363 -7.39 25.18 13.28
C TYR A 363 -8.80 24.91 13.84
N PRO A 364 -9.61 25.96 14.07
CA PRO A 364 -10.99 25.81 14.58
C PRO A 364 -11.95 25.23 13.53
N SER A 365 -11.63 25.34 12.25
CA SER A 365 -12.41 24.80 11.14
C SER A 365 -11.49 24.00 10.23
N ILE A 366 -11.77 22.71 10.08
CA ILE A 366 -11.14 21.82 9.11
C ILE A 366 -12.28 21.17 8.35
N ASP A 367 -12.25 21.25 7.03
CA ASP A 367 -13.32 20.67 6.20
C ASP A 367 -12.99 19.27 5.73
N VAL A 368 -11.71 19.04 5.43
CA VAL A 368 -11.21 17.80 4.83
C VAL A 368 -9.92 17.39 5.53
N VAL A 369 -9.78 16.10 5.82
CA VAL A 369 -8.49 15.47 6.08
C VAL A 369 -8.22 14.47 4.97
N PHE A 370 -7.12 14.68 4.26
CA PHE A 370 -6.60 13.73 3.29
C PHE A 370 -5.46 12.93 3.95
N GLY A 371 -5.70 11.64 4.15
CA GLY A 371 -4.65 10.68 4.50
C GLY A 371 -4.11 10.05 3.23
N THR A 372 -2.82 10.20 2.99
CA THR A 372 -2.13 9.52 1.89
C THR A 372 -2.02 8.01 2.08
N GLY A 373 -2.38 7.47 3.24
CA GLY A 373 -2.61 6.07 3.57
C GLY A 373 -3.82 5.93 4.52
N ASP A 374 -4.20 4.70 4.84
CA ASP A 374 -5.41 4.46 5.64
C ASP A 374 -5.19 4.70 7.12
N HIS A 375 -3.99 4.42 7.66
CA HIS A 375 -3.64 4.66 9.05
C HIS A 375 -3.75 6.15 9.42
N GLU A 376 -3.38 7.04 8.51
CA GLU A 376 -3.53 8.49 8.63
C GLU A 376 -5.00 8.91 8.69
N ALA A 377 -5.84 8.42 7.77
CA ALA A 377 -7.26 8.73 7.75
C ALA A 377 -8.00 8.15 8.97
N ILE A 378 -7.61 6.96 9.42
CA ILE A 378 -8.10 6.31 10.63
C ILE A 378 -7.74 7.14 11.86
N ALA A 379 -6.48 7.52 12.01
CA ALA A 379 -6.02 8.38 13.11
C ALA A 379 -6.77 9.71 13.10
N ALA A 380 -6.98 10.29 11.92
CA ALA A 380 -7.69 11.55 11.76
C ALA A 380 -9.14 11.46 12.26
N TYR A 381 -9.86 10.43 11.86
CA TYR A 381 -11.24 10.20 12.30
C TYR A 381 -11.31 9.95 13.81
N ASP A 382 -10.47 9.05 14.33
CA ASP A 382 -10.47 8.68 15.74
C ASP A 382 -10.12 9.90 16.63
N ALA A 383 -9.14 10.71 16.24
CA ALA A 383 -8.79 11.95 16.95
C ALA A 383 -9.91 12.99 16.91
N SER A 384 -10.49 13.22 15.72
CA SER A 384 -11.57 14.19 15.54
C SER A 384 -12.82 13.78 16.33
N LYS A 385 -13.11 12.48 16.41
CA LYS A 385 -14.17 11.92 17.25
C LYS A 385 -13.90 12.16 18.72
N ASN A 386 -12.70 11.81 19.20
CA ASN A 386 -12.32 11.97 20.60
C ASN A 386 -12.30 13.44 21.04
N ALA A 387 -11.96 14.36 20.14
CA ALA A 387 -12.01 15.79 20.37
C ALA A 387 -13.42 16.40 20.26
N ASN A 388 -14.46 15.62 19.93
CA ASN A 388 -15.81 16.10 19.60
C ASN A 388 -15.83 17.12 18.45
N ARG A 389 -14.92 16.95 17.48
CA ARG A 389 -14.70 17.85 16.33
C ARG A 389 -15.12 17.24 15.00
N LEU A 390 -15.75 16.06 14.97
CA LEU A 390 -16.24 15.47 13.72
C LEU A 390 -17.13 16.43 12.92
N ASN A 391 -17.90 17.30 13.58
CA ASN A 391 -18.84 18.22 12.93
C ASN A 391 -18.27 19.66 12.82
N SER A 392 -16.99 19.80 12.46
CA SER A 392 -16.30 21.10 12.40
C SER A 392 -16.50 21.90 11.11
N ARG A 393 -17.17 21.34 10.10
CA ARG A 393 -17.47 22.08 8.86
C ARG A 393 -18.58 23.10 9.10
N LYS A 394 -18.71 24.03 8.15
CA LYS A 394 -19.86 24.94 8.07
C LYS A 394 -21.19 24.17 8.20
N ASP A 395 -22.13 24.77 8.92
CA ASP A 395 -23.47 24.21 9.21
C ASP A 395 -23.42 22.90 10.02
N ALA A 396 -22.37 22.72 10.84
CA ALA A 396 -22.13 21.54 11.66
C ALA A 396 -22.11 20.22 10.86
N LYS A 397 -21.68 20.29 9.60
CA LYS A 397 -21.47 19.11 8.76
C LYS A 397 -20.25 18.31 9.24
N LYS A 398 -20.28 16.99 8.99
CA LYS A 398 -19.16 16.10 9.29
C LYS A 398 -17.96 16.42 8.38
N MET A 399 -16.78 16.55 8.98
CA MET A 399 -15.48 16.54 8.31
C MET A 399 -15.40 15.39 7.29
N MET A 400 -14.80 15.66 6.14
CA MET A 400 -14.59 14.63 5.12
C MET A 400 -13.24 13.97 5.34
N PHE A 401 -13.23 12.64 5.38
CA PHE A 401 -12.01 11.83 5.50
C PHE A 401 -11.81 11.08 4.19
N LEU A 402 -10.71 11.37 3.51
CA LEU A 402 -10.30 10.72 2.27
C LEU A 402 -9.12 9.79 2.60
N SER A 403 -9.23 8.53 2.19
CA SER A 403 -8.27 7.48 2.53
C SER A 403 -7.71 6.83 1.26
N ILE A 404 -6.44 6.47 1.29
CA ILE A 404 -5.78 5.58 0.33
C ILE A 404 -5.39 4.29 1.07
N ASP A 405 -5.00 3.23 0.35
CA ASP A 405 -4.76 1.86 0.84
C ASP A 405 -6.07 1.08 1.00
N ASP A 406 -6.04 -0.18 1.43
CA ASP A 406 -7.24 -1.03 1.45
C ASP A 406 -7.38 -1.96 2.66
N SER A 407 -7.03 -1.49 3.87
CA SER A 407 -7.29 -2.31 5.06
C SER A 407 -8.77 -2.59 5.22
N LYS A 408 -9.09 -3.72 5.86
CA LYS A 408 -10.46 -4.04 6.28
C LYS A 408 -11.10 -2.86 7.03
N LYS A 409 -10.34 -2.20 7.92
CA LYS A 409 -10.83 -1.04 8.68
C LYS A 409 -11.18 0.14 7.79
N ALA A 410 -10.37 0.46 6.77
CA ALA A 410 -10.63 1.56 5.85
C ALA A 410 -11.90 1.34 5.02
N ILE A 411 -12.02 0.16 4.40
CA ILE A 411 -13.18 -0.18 3.56
C ILE A 411 -14.47 -0.26 4.38
N THR A 412 -14.42 -0.84 5.59
CA THR A 412 -15.57 -0.80 6.51
C THR A 412 -15.91 0.63 6.94
N SER A 413 -14.91 1.50 7.12
CA SER A 413 -15.16 2.91 7.45
C SER A 413 -15.91 3.65 6.33
N VAL A 414 -15.70 3.30 5.07
CA VAL A 414 -16.54 3.80 3.96
C VAL A 414 -17.96 3.23 4.05
N LYS A 415 -18.09 1.91 4.27
CA LYS A 415 -19.39 1.22 4.42
C LYS A 415 -20.26 1.84 5.51
N ASP A 416 -19.66 2.14 6.64
CA ASP A 416 -20.31 2.72 7.81
C ASP A 416 -20.54 4.24 7.67
N GLY A 417 -20.07 4.86 6.57
CA GLY A 417 -20.18 6.29 6.33
C GLY A 417 -19.30 7.15 7.24
N LEU A 418 -18.23 6.58 7.79
CA LEU A 418 -17.22 7.30 8.57
C LEU A 418 -16.27 8.05 7.64
N PHE A 419 -15.81 7.37 6.58
CA PHE A 419 -15.01 7.94 5.49
C PHE A 419 -15.90 8.24 4.29
N GLU A 420 -15.52 9.23 3.50
CA GLU A 420 -16.28 9.62 2.32
C GLU A 420 -15.90 8.81 1.08
N VAL A 421 -14.61 8.48 0.98
CA VAL A 421 -14.04 7.69 -0.11
C VAL A 421 -12.81 6.96 0.40
N ASN A 422 -12.57 5.77 -0.16
CA ASN A 422 -11.28 5.11 -0.12
C ASN A 422 -10.81 4.87 -1.55
N THR A 423 -9.55 5.12 -1.86
CA THR A 423 -8.97 4.70 -3.15
C THR A 423 -8.05 3.50 -2.89
N PRO A 424 -8.43 2.29 -3.32
CA PRO A 424 -7.67 1.11 -2.96
C PRO A 424 -6.25 1.12 -3.54
N TYR A 425 -5.33 0.65 -2.71
CA TYR A 425 -4.01 0.18 -3.06
C TYR A 425 -3.72 -1.00 -2.13
N THR A 426 -3.09 -2.07 -2.60
CA THR A 426 -3.01 -3.33 -1.86
C THR A 426 -1.56 -3.79 -1.65
N PRO A 427 -1.21 -4.34 -0.47
CA PRO A 427 0.10 -4.97 -0.26
C PRO A 427 0.22 -6.30 -1.00
N LEU A 428 -0.89 -6.86 -1.50
CA LEU A 428 -0.92 -8.17 -2.14
C LEU A 428 -0.26 -8.20 -3.53
N ILE A 429 0.28 -7.05 -3.99
CA ILE A 429 1.03 -6.87 -5.25
C ILE A 429 2.35 -7.66 -5.31
N SER A 430 2.92 -8.07 -4.17
CA SER A 430 4.21 -8.76 -4.15
C SER A 430 4.20 -10.17 -4.77
N ASP A 431 3.03 -10.78 -4.97
CA ASP A 431 2.91 -12.03 -5.74
C ASP A 431 3.32 -11.82 -7.21
N ILE A 432 3.03 -10.64 -7.79
CA ILE A 432 3.50 -10.21 -9.12
C ILE A 432 5.01 -10.01 -9.08
N GLY A 433 5.54 -9.41 -8.01
CA GLY A 433 6.97 -9.23 -7.80
C GLY A 433 7.74 -10.55 -7.79
N MET A 434 7.28 -11.51 -6.99
CA MET A 434 7.85 -12.86 -6.94
C MET A 434 7.74 -13.55 -8.32
N ARG A 435 6.58 -13.52 -8.97
CA ARG A 435 6.43 -14.07 -10.34
C ARG A 435 7.38 -13.45 -11.34
N THR A 436 7.53 -12.14 -11.28
CA THR A 436 8.42 -11.39 -12.17
C THR A 436 9.85 -11.84 -11.98
N LEU A 437 10.31 -11.91 -10.73
CA LEU A 437 11.66 -12.39 -10.40
C LEU A 437 11.87 -13.83 -10.88
N LEU A 438 10.91 -14.73 -10.63
CA LEU A 438 10.99 -16.12 -11.08
C LEU A 438 11.03 -16.23 -12.62
N ASN A 439 10.25 -15.42 -13.34
CA ASN A 439 10.34 -15.36 -14.81
C ASN A 439 11.72 -14.88 -15.27
N ILE A 440 12.29 -13.84 -14.64
CA ILE A 440 13.62 -13.31 -14.97
C ILE A 440 14.70 -14.39 -14.81
N ILE A 441 14.75 -15.06 -13.66
CA ILE A 441 15.84 -16.02 -13.37
C ILE A 441 15.70 -17.34 -14.13
N THR A 442 14.53 -17.64 -14.72
CA THR A 442 14.27 -18.93 -15.39
C THR A 442 14.05 -18.85 -16.90
N LYS A 443 13.64 -17.71 -17.45
CA LYS A 443 13.39 -17.52 -18.90
C LYS A 443 14.48 -16.71 -19.59
N ASN A 444 15.73 -16.83 -19.15
CA ASN A 444 16.88 -16.04 -19.65
C ASN A 444 16.66 -14.51 -19.56
N GLY A 445 15.98 -14.03 -18.51
CA GLY A 445 15.90 -12.59 -18.20
C GLY A 445 14.82 -11.77 -18.92
N SER A 446 13.89 -12.38 -19.67
CA SER A 446 12.89 -11.59 -20.41
C SER A 446 11.68 -11.19 -19.56
N MET A 447 11.73 -10.02 -18.94
CA MET A 447 10.56 -9.31 -18.40
C MET A 447 10.73 -7.80 -18.67
N PRO A 448 9.63 -7.03 -18.77
CA PRO A 448 9.73 -5.57 -18.82
C PRO A 448 10.41 -5.03 -17.57
N HIS A 449 11.12 -3.92 -17.74
CA HIS A 449 11.67 -3.19 -16.62
C HIS A 449 10.55 -2.68 -15.69
N ASP A 450 9.48 -2.10 -16.23
CA ASP A 450 8.34 -1.64 -15.43
C ASP A 450 7.10 -2.53 -15.63
N ILE A 451 6.54 -3.00 -14.52
CA ILE A 451 5.31 -3.78 -14.46
C ILE A 451 4.33 -3.02 -13.59
N ILE A 452 3.24 -2.57 -14.19
CA ILE A 452 2.28 -1.66 -13.56
C ILE A 452 0.97 -2.40 -13.35
N THR A 453 0.41 -2.39 -12.14
CA THR A 453 -0.92 -2.99 -11.91
C THR A 453 -2.02 -2.14 -12.57
N PRO A 454 -3.19 -2.74 -12.88
CA PRO A 454 -4.34 -1.96 -13.32
C PRO A 454 -4.69 -0.85 -12.33
N ASN A 455 -5.19 0.27 -12.86
CA ASN A 455 -5.80 1.29 -12.03
C ASN A 455 -7.09 0.74 -11.38
N ILE A 456 -7.18 0.84 -10.06
CA ILE A 456 -8.35 0.40 -9.30
C ILE A 456 -9.30 1.60 -9.12
N PRO A 457 -10.58 1.50 -9.51
CA PRO A 457 -11.57 2.54 -9.24
C PRO A 457 -11.78 2.71 -7.74
N MET A 458 -11.95 3.95 -7.30
CA MET A 458 -12.22 4.29 -5.89
C MET A 458 -13.47 3.60 -5.36
N VAL A 459 -13.54 3.43 -4.05
CA VAL A 459 -14.65 2.87 -3.30
C VAL A 459 -15.43 4.01 -2.64
N THR A 460 -16.71 4.11 -2.96
CA THR A 460 -17.67 4.98 -2.29
C THR A 460 -18.77 4.13 -1.66
N LYS A 461 -19.51 4.68 -0.70
CA LYS A 461 -20.51 3.92 0.05
C LYS A 461 -21.53 3.22 -0.86
N ASP A 462 -22.02 3.95 -1.86
CA ASP A 462 -23.15 3.54 -2.69
C ASP A 462 -22.76 3.22 -4.14
N GLY A 463 -21.46 3.26 -4.49
CA GLY A 463 -21.02 3.09 -5.88
C GLY A 463 -21.41 4.28 -6.77
N ASP A 464 -21.08 5.49 -6.31
CA ASP A 464 -21.33 6.76 -7.01
C ASP A 464 -20.77 6.82 -8.44
N THR A 465 -21.32 7.73 -9.23
CA THR A 465 -20.76 8.15 -10.54
C THR A 465 -20.17 9.54 -10.41
N ILE A 466 -18.86 9.65 -10.60
CA ILE A 466 -18.07 10.86 -10.38
C ILE A 466 -17.45 11.28 -11.71
N PHE A 467 -17.89 12.43 -12.24
CA PHE A 467 -17.49 12.91 -13.58
C PHE A 467 -17.69 11.87 -14.71
N GLY A 468 -18.62 10.94 -14.51
CA GLY A 468 -18.91 9.84 -15.43
C GLY A 468 -18.18 8.53 -15.16
N LEU A 469 -17.18 8.52 -14.27
CA LEU A 469 -16.49 7.32 -13.79
C LEU A 469 -17.35 6.62 -12.74
N LYS A 470 -17.63 5.32 -12.92
CA LYS A 470 -18.31 4.50 -11.91
C LYS A 470 -17.32 4.05 -10.84
N THR A 471 -17.68 4.30 -9.58
CA THR A 471 -16.93 3.83 -8.42
C THR A 471 -17.40 2.46 -7.96
N GLN A 472 -16.61 1.80 -7.12
CA GLN A 472 -16.96 0.53 -6.49
C GLN A 472 -17.72 0.76 -5.18
N THR A 473 -18.50 -0.24 -4.77
CA THR A 473 -19.04 -0.33 -3.40
C THR A 473 -18.05 -1.03 -2.47
N PRO A 474 -18.18 -0.87 -1.14
CA PRO A 474 -17.32 -1.59 -0.20
C PRO A 474 -17.39 -3.10 -0.37
N ASP A 475 -18.58 -3.65 -0.63
CA ASP A 475 -18.77 -5.10 -0.80
C ASP A 475 -18.08 -5.66 -2.05
N GLN A 476 -17.90 -4.84 -3.10
CA GLN A 476 -17.17 -5.23 -4.30
C GLN A 476 -15.65 -5.36 -4.07
N TRP A 477 -15.08 -4.57 -3.16
CA TRP A 477 -13.65 -4.58 -2.87
C TRP A 477 -13.28 -5.37 -1.61
N TYR A 478 -14.22 -5.57 -0.68
CA TYR A 478 -13.93 -6.04 0.68
C TYR A 478 -13.12 -7.34 0.76
N GLU A 479 -13.30 -8.27 -0.19
CA GLU A 479 -12.56 -9.54 -0.18
C GLU A 479 -11.05 -9.40 -0.47
N TYR A 480 -10.62 -8.31 -1.09
CA TYR A 480 -9.21 -8.03 -1.43
C TYR A 480 -8.44 -7.33 -0.31
N THR A 481 -9.13 -6.89 0.73
CA THR A 481 -8.57 -6.13 1.83
C THR A 481 -7.60 -6.93 2.69
N PHE A 482 -6.50 -6.30 3.08
CA PHE A 482 -5.56 -6.86 4.06
C PHE A 482 -5.96 -6.54 5.50
N GLY A 483 -5.21 -7.12 6.44
CA GLY A 483 -5.37 -6.87 7.88
C GLY A 483 -6.43 -7.75 8.55
N ALA A 484 -6.40 -7.74 9.88
CA ALA A 484 -7.26 -8.60 10.68
C ALA A 484 -8.75 -8.25 10.51
N PRO A 485 -9.66 -9.25 10.62
CA PRO A 485 -11.09 -8.98 10.69
C PRO A 485 -11.42 -8.00 11.82
N ILE A 486 -12.35 -7.10 11.56
CA ILE A 486 -12.87 -6.20 12.59
C ILE A 486 -13.74 -7.04 13.53
N LYS A 487 -13.40 -7.03 14.83
CA LYS A 487 -14.10 -7.77 15.87
C LYS A 487 -15.33 -7.03 16.38
#